data_AF-A0A7C3JDY8-F1
#
_entry.id   AF-A0A7C3JDY8-F1
#
_cell.length_a   1.000
_cell.length_b   1.000
_cell.length_c   1.000
_cell.angle_alpha   90.00
_cell.angle_beta   90.00
_cell.angle_gamma   90.00
#
_symmetry.space_group_name_H-M   'P 1'
#
loop_
_entity.id
_entity.type
_entity.pdbx_description
1 polymer ?
#
loop_
_entity_poly.entity_id
_entity_poly.type
_entity_poly.pdbx_seq_one_letter_code
_entity_poly.pdbx_strand_id
1 'polypeptide(L)'
;MPHIDRVVFINPERKPMPNYFTEPELEVTRMAEQGTPQQVIEYMTIVREYWAPFNYPNFCVELGRTDPYVGAEFNEDGVELDEPPYGAITFVEDDPIVGVEVIGSACVPPGFVQLFAEPLEWKFPRTGIKMKVDNLWGEHLRWELIEAGLTEGWRTAGLSSAHFSLPPSKKVTIMTGSQHDMADLDIKNMRHDAHYCTRIIRVTVRKPLK
;
A
#
# COMPACT_ATOMS: atom_id res chain seq x y z
N MET A 1 -10.62 4.11 -16.80
CA MET A 1 -10.89 4.13 -15.34
C MET A 1 -10.88 5.57 -14.88
N PRO A 2 -11.65 5.95 -13.85
CA PRO A 2 -11.54 7.28 -13.24
C PRO A 2 -10.10 7.50 -12.76
N HIS A 3 -9.56 8.68 -13.05
CA HIS A 3 -8.22 9.05 -12.60
C HIS A 3 -8.33 9.52 -11.14
N ILE A 4 -7.69 8.79 -10.23
CA ILE A 4 -7.58 9.17 -8.82
C ILE A 4 -6.12 9.53 -8.58
N ASP A 5 -5.86 10.79 -8.26
CA ASP A 5 -4.51 11.25 -7.96
C ASP A 5 -3.95 10.52 -6.73
N ARG A 6 -2.65 10.20 -6.76
CA ARG A 6 -1.93 9.63 -5.62
C ARG A 6 -2.06 10.49 -4.35
N VAL A 7 -1.77 9.88 -3.21
CA VAL A 7 -1.77 10.54 -1.90
C VAL A 7 -0.79 11.72 -1.85
N VAL A 8 -1.30 12.87 -1.40
CA VAL A 8 -0.52 14.01 -0.93
C VAL A 8 0.06 13.67 0.44
N PHE A 9 1.37 13.81 0.61
CA PHE A 9 2.07 13.42 1.84
C PHE A 9 2.53 14.62 2.69
N ILE A 10 2.22 15.84 2.27
CA ILE A 10 2.52 17.09 2.98
C ILE A 10 1.19 17.79 3.26
N ASN A 11 1.01 18.29 4.49
CA ASN A 11 -0.15 19.11 4.80
C ASN A 11 -0.21 20.30 3.84
N PRO A 12 -1.30 20.48 3.08
CA PRO A 12 -1.41 21.56 2.10
C PRO A 12 -1.35 22.95 2.75
N GLU A 13 -1.64 23.05 4.05
CA GLU A 13 -1.57 24.30 4.83
C GLU A 13 -0.22 24.50 5.52
N ARG A 14 0.76 23.63 5.28
CA ARG A 14 2.09 23.73 5.85
C ARG A 14 2.75 25.05 5.45
N LYS A 15 3.20 25.82 6.46
CA LYS A 15 3.89 27.08 6.27
C LYS A 15 5.41 26.89 6.26
N PRO A 16 6.18 27.81 5.64
CA PRO A 16 7.63 27.82 5.76
C PRO A 16 8.08 28.20 7.18
N MET A 17 9.34 27.90 7.51
CA MET A 17 9.97 28.37 8.74
C MET A 17 9.92 29.91 8.84
N PRO A 18 9.77 30.49 10.05
CA PRO A 18 9.76 29.81 11.36
C PRO A 18 8.40 29.24 11.81
N ASN A 19 7.30 29.56 11.12
CA ASN A 19 5.94 29.19 11.53
C ASN A 19 5.51 27.83 10.98
N TYR A 20 6.40 26.84 11.04
CA TYR A 20 6.28 25.60 10.27
C TYR A 20 5.07 24.72 10.65
N PHE A 21 4.65 24.73 11.91
CA PHE A 21 3.47 23.99 12.35
C PHE A 21 2.20 24.82 12.21
N THR A 22 1.11 24.17 11.81
CA THR A 22 -0.23 24.75 11.86
C THR A 22 -0.80 24.66 13.27
N GLU A 23 -1.81 25.47 13.59
CA GLU A 23 -2.49 25.39 14.90
C GLU A 23 -3.06 23.99 15.20
N PRO A 24 -3.71 23.28 14.24
CA PRO A 24 -4.11 21.89 14.46
C PRO A 24 -2.94 20.96 14.83
N GLU A 25 -1.75 21.16 14.26
CA GLU A 25 -0.58 20.31 14.56
C GLU A 25 0.03 20.55 15.94
N LEU A 26 -0.31 21.67 16.57
CA LEU A 26 0.06 22.01 17.95
C LEU A 26 -0.97 21.50 18.98
N GLU A 27 -2.01 20.77 18.54
CA GLU A 27 -3.09 20.24 19.39
C GLU A 27 -2.56 19.55 20.65
N VAL A 28 -1.58 18.64 20.50
CA VAL A 28 -1.05 17.86 21.64
C VAL A 28 -0.41 18.74 22.70
N THR A 29 0.45 19.67 22.30
CA THR A 29 1.11 20.61 23.23
C THR A 29 0.06 21.47 23.94
N ARG A 30 -0.86 22.05 23.17
CA ARG A 30 -1.93 22.90 23.69
C ARG A 30 -2.82 22.14 24.68
N MET A 31 -3.24 20.91 24.35
CA MET A 31 -4.08 20.09 25.22
C MET A 31 -3.36 19.72 26.52
N ALA A 32 -2.07 19.39 26.45
CA ALA A 32 -1.25 19.08 27.62
C ALA A 32 -1.10 20.30 28.55
N GLU A 33 -0.82 21.48 28.00
CA GLU A 33 -0.71 22.74 28.77
C GLU A 33 -2.02 23.14 29.43
N GLN A 34 -3.15 22.94 28.72
CA GLN A 34 -4.49 23.30 29.20
C GLN A 34 -5.11 22.22 30.10
N GLY A 35 -4.49 21.04 30.23
CA GLY A 35 -5.10 19.90 30.93
C GLY A 35 -6.42 19.45 30.29
N THR A 36 -6.53 19.52 28.96
CA THR A 36 -7.78 19.24 28.24
C THR A 36 -8.13 17.75 28.34
N PRO A 37 -9.30 17.38 28.91
CA PRO A 37 -9.73 15.98 28.94
C PRO A 37 -9.93 15.41 27.52
N GLN A 38 -9.47 14.18 27.30
CA GLN A 38 -9.66 13.47 26.04
C GLN A 38 -10.95 12.63 26.07
N GLN A 39 -11.55 12.44 24.90
CA GLN A 39 -12.72 11.58 24.74
C GLN A 39 -12.33 10.25 24.11
N VAL A 40 -12.91 9.17 24.61
CA VAL A 40 -12.84 7.86 23.96
C VAL A 40 -13.75 7.90 22.73
N ILE A 41 -13.22 7.46 21.59
CA ILE A 41 -13.98 7.37 20.35
C ILE A 41 -14.33 5.91 20.10
N GLU A 42 -15.61 5.60 20.14
CA GLU A 42 -16.14 4.28 19.78
C GLU A 42 -16.74 4.34 18.37
N TYR A 43 -16.54 3.27 17.60
CA TYR A 43 -17.04 3.15 16.23
C TYR A 43 -17.19 1.67 15.86
N MET A 44 -18.01 1.40 14.85
CA MET A 44 -18.08 0.08 14.23
C MET A 44 -17.18 0.03 13.00
N THR A 45 -16.62 -1.14 12.68
CA THR A 45 -15.83 -1.35 11.47
C THR A 45 -16.62 -2.13 10.42
N ILE A 46 -16.38 -1.81 9.15
CA ILE A 46 -16.79 -2.62 8.01
C ILE A 46 -15.54 -2.93 7.19
N VAL A 47 -15.33 -4.21 6.90
CA VAL A 47 -14.24 -4.65 6.02
C VAL A 47 -14.82 -4.88 4.62
N ARG A 48 -14.25 -4.20 3.63
CA ARG A 48 -14.53 -4.38 2.20
C ARG A 48 -13.37 -5.14 1.58
N GLU A 49 -13.65 -6.18 0.80
CA GLU A 49 -12.63 -6.97 0.11
C GLU A 49 -12.68 -6.71 -1.39
N TYR A 50 -11.54 -6.35 -1.97
CA TYR A 50 -11.37 -6.04 -3.38
C TYR A 50 -10.38 -7.03 -3.99
N TRP A 51 -10.74 -7.59 -5.14
CA TRP A 51 -9.92 -8.54 -5.88
C TRP A 51 -9.27 -7.89 -7.11
N ALA A 52 -8.06 -8.34 -7.45
CA ALA A 52 -7.41 -8.05 -8.73
C ALA A 52 -8.38 -8.36 -9.91
N PRO A 53 -8.38 -7.57 -10.99
CA PRO A 53 -7.42 -6.51 -11.34
C PRO A 53 -7.80 -5.12 -10.78
N PHE A 54 -8.64 -5.05 -9.75
CA PHE A 54 -9.07 -3.79 -9.10
C PHE A 54 -9.82 -2.82 -10.02
N ASN A 55 -10.65 -3.34 -10.93
CA ASN A 55 -11.53 -2.53 -11.79
C ASN A 55 -12.78 -2.04 -11.03
N TYR A 56 -12.57 -1.25 -9.97
CA TYR A 56 -13.63 -0.63 -9.18
C TYR A 56 -13.64 0.89 -9.42
N PRO A 57 -14.80 1.57 -9.36
CA PRO A 57 -14.87 3.02 -9.59
C PRO A 57 -14.05 3.86 -8.61
N ASN A 58 -13.76 3.34 -7.43
CA ASN A 58 -12.99 3.99 -6.38
C ASN A 58 -11.50 3.59 -6.37
N PHE A 59 -11.02 2.87 -7.39
CA PHE A 59 -9.63 2.45 -7.56
C PHE A 59 -9.00 3.04 -8.83
N CYS A 60 -7.69 3.30 -8.76
CA CYS A 60 -6.83 3.65 -9.87
C CYS A 60 -5.57 2.78 -9.78
N VAL A 61 -5.29 2.02 -10.83
CA VAL A 61 -4.12 1.13 -10.92
C VAL A 61 -3.14 1.72 -11.94
N GLU A 62 -1.91 1.93 -11.51
CA GLU A 62 -0.79 2.40 -12.32
C GLU A 62 0.28 1.30 -12.31
N LEU A 63 0.45 0.57 -13.41
CA LEU A 63 1.47 -0.49 -13.47
C LEU A 63 2.89 0.07 -13.34
N GLY A 64 3.15 1.28 -13.85
CA GLY A 64 4.49 1.87 -13.92
C GLY A 64 5.12 1.68 -15.30
N ARG A 65 6.43 1.41 -15.36
CA ARG A 65 7.14 1.18 -16.63
C ARG A 65 6.84 -0.24 -17.12
N THR A 66 6.37 -0.36 -18.36
CA THR A 66 5.96 -1.65 -18.97
C THR A 66 6.64 -1.93 -20.32
N ASP A 67 7.32 -0.95 -20.91
CA ASP A 67 8.10 -1.08 -22.14
C ASP A 67 9.29 -0.10 -22.09
N PRO A 68 10.56 -0.53 -22.29
CA PRO A 68 11.04 -1.89 -22.51
C PRO A 68 11.18 -2.71 -21.21
N TYR A 69 10.77 -2.14 -20.08
CA TYR A 69 10.90 -2.73 -18.75
C TYR A 69 9.84 -3.81 -18.55
N VAL A 70 10.27 -5.06 -18.41
CA VAL A 70 9.38 -6.24 -18.32
C VAL A 70 9.20 -6.64 -16.87
N GLY A 71 7.93 -6.79 -16.45
CA GLY A 71 7.54 -7.44 -15.20
C GLY A 71 6.42 -6.73 -14.43
N ALA A 72 6.14 -5.46 -14.72
CA ALA A 72 4.89 -4.85 -14.26
C ALA A 72 3.73 -5.28 -15.18
N GLU A 73 2.82 -6.10 -14.67
CA GLU A 73 1.77 -6.72 -15.49
C GLU A 73 0.51 -7.12 -14.72
N PHE A 74 -0.49 -7.54 -15.49
CA PHE A 74 -1.63 -8.29 -14.99
C PHE A 74 -1.43 -9.76 -15.39
N ASN A 75 -1.44 -10.68 -14.44
CA ASN A 75 -1.30 -12.11 -14.69
C ASN A 75 -2.28 -12.93 -13.83
N GLU A 76 -2.16 -14.26 -13.88
CA GLU A 76 -3.04 -15.19 -13.18
C GLU A 76 -2.99 -15.03 -11.66
N ASP A 77 -1.84 -14.62 -11.12
CA ASP A 77 -1.62 -14.37 -9.70
C ASP A 77 -2.22 -13.03 -9.24
N GLY A 78 -2.28 -12.00 -10.10
CA GLY A 78 -2.87 -10.71 -9.73
C GLY A 78 -2.31 -9.52 -10.50
N VAL A 79 -1.92 -8.48 -9.77
CA VAL A 79 -1.37 -7.23 -10.32
C VAL A 79 0.05 -7.03 -9.82
N GLU A 80 1.01 -7.05 -10.75
CA GLU A 80 2.42 -6.75 -10.51
C GLU A 80 2.69 -5.29 -10.85
N LEU A 81 3.06 -4.53 -9.83
CA LEU A 81 3.43 -3.13 -9.96
C LEU A 81 4.94 -3.03 -10.15
N ASP A 82 5.38 -2.14 -11.03
CA ASP A 82 6.77 -1.71 -11.12
C ASP A 82 7.23 -1.15 -9.76
N GLU A 83 8.54 -1.18 -9.52
CA GLU A 83 9.13 -0.75 -8.27
C GLU A 83 8.72 0.69 -7.90
N PRO A 84 8.61 1.01 -6.60
CA PRO A 84 8.37 2.38 -6.18
C PRO A 84 9.46 3.33 -6.73
N PRO A 85 9.10 4.51 -7.26
CA PRO A 85 7.78 5.13 -7.21
C PRO A 85 6.93 4.93 -8.47
N TYR A 86 7.28 4.02 -9.39
CA TYR A 86 6.67 3.98 -10.71
C TYR A 86 5.28 3.33 -10.68
N GLY A 87 5.15 2.14 -10.09
CA GLY A 87 3.88 1.44 -9.93
C GLY A 87 3.13 1.81 -8.64
N ALA A 88 1.80 1.89 -8.70
CA ALA A 88 0.95 2.21 -7.55
C ALA A 88 -0.50 1.75 -7.73
N ILE A 89 -1.18 1.46 -6.62
CA ILE A 89 -2.65 1.36 -6.58
C ILE A 89 -3.17 2.41 -5.61
N THR A 90 -4.05 3.28 -6.09
CA THR A 90 -4.64 4.36 -5.28
C THR A 90 -6.15 4.18 -5.19
N PHE A 91 -6.72 4.33 -4.00
CA PHE A 91 -8.16 4.21 -3.80
C PHE A 91 -8.71 5.14 -2.71
N VAL A 92 -10.02 5.33 -2.77
CA VAL A 92 -10.81 6.12 -1.82
C VAL A 92 -12.00 5.31 -1.31
N GLU A 93 -12.57 5.74 -0.20
CA GLU A 93 -13.82 5.21 0.35
C GLU A 93 -14.70 6.38 0.80
N ASP A 94 -16.02 6.17 0.77
CA ASP A 94 -16.97 7.17 1.30
C ASP A 94 -16.87 7.31 2.83
N ASP A 95 -16.53 6.20 3.49
CA ASP A 95 -16.34 6.12 4.93
C ASP A 95 -14.84 6.21 5.28
N PRO A 96 -14.45 6.75 6.45
CA PRO A 96 -13.05 6.92 6.79
C PRO A 96 -12.30 5.58 6.87
N ILE A 97 -11.24 5.46 6.10
CA ILE A 97 -10.35 4.29 6.07
C ILE A 97 -9.53 4.28 7.37
N VAL A 98 -9.55 3.17 8.09
CA VAL A 98 -8.82 2.96 9.36
C VAL A 98 -7.95 1.70 9.34
N GLY A 99 -8.00 0.92 8.26
CA GLY A 99 -7.10 -0.20 8.06
C GLY A 99 -7.04 -0.65 6.61
N VAL A 100 -5.90 -1.21 6.22
CA VAL A 100 -5.67 -1.78 4.90
C VAL A 100 -4.89 -3.08 5.07
N GLU A 101 -5.34 -4.14 4.41
CA GLU A 101 -4.61 -5.40 4.29
C GLU A 101 -4.32 -5.65 2.80
N VAL A 102 -3.08 -5.96 2.47
CA VAL A 102 -2.65 -6.30 1.11
C VAL A 102 -2.15 -7.73 1.11
N ILE A 103 -2.78 -8.60 0.32
CA ILE A 103 -2.47 -10.02 0.23
C ILE A 103 -2.01 -10.32 -1.19
N GLY A 104 -0.87 -11.00 -1.29
CA GLY A 104 -0.24 -11.33 -2.55
C GLY A 104 0.96 -12.23 -2.39
N SER A 105 1.79 -12.27 -3.41
CA SER A 105 3.02 -13.06 -3.46
C SER A 105 4.13 -12.27 -4.14
N ALA A 106 5.36 -12.45 -3.68
CA ALA A 106 6.55 -11.91 -4.31
C ALA A 106 6.97 -12.77 -5.51
N CYS A 107 7.51 -12.16 -6.55
CA CYS A 107 8.25 -12.87 -7.60
C CYS A 107 9.57 -13.42 -7.03
N VAL A 108 10.21 -12.65 -6.13
CA VAL A 108 11.46 -13.01 -5.46
C VAL A 108 11.37 -12.59 -3.97
N PRO A 109 11.07 -13.52 -3.05
CA PRO A 109 10.89 -13.19 -1.65
C PRO A 109 12.22 -12.82 -0.95
N PRO A 110 12.17 -12.04 0.15
CA PRO A 110 10.98 -11.38 0.69
C PRO A 110 10.45 -10.19 -0.11
N GLY A 111 9.12 -10.12 -0.19
CA GLY A 111 8.33 -8.98 -0.62
C GLY A 111 8.23 -7.85 0.41
N PHE A 112 7.69 -6.71 -0.03
CA PHE A 112 7.26 -5.61 0.82
C PHE A 112 6.03 -4.88 0.25
N VAL A 113 5.32 -4.20 1.13
CA VAL A 113 4.23 -3.26 0.79
C VAL A 113 4.50 -1.93 1.50
N GLN A 114 4.50 -0.84 0.74
CA GLN A 114 4.53 0.54 1.23
C GLN A 114 3.13 1.13 1.13
N LEU A 115 2.69 1.81 2.19
CA LEU A 115 1.40 2.47 2.25
C LEU A 115 1.58 3.95 2.57
N PHE A 116 0.93 4.78 1.76
CA PHE A 116 0.75 6.20 1.99
C PHE A 116 -0.74 6.47 2.20
N ALA A 117 -1.09 7.35 3.13
CA ALA A 117 -2.48 7.78 3.30
C ALA A 117 -2.62 9.29 3.57
N GLU A 118 -3.69 9.86 3.02
CA GLU A 118 -4.14 11.21 3.35
C GLU A 118 -5.07 11.16 4.56
N PRO A 119 -4.68 11.72 5.73
CA PRO A 119 -5.54 11.74 6.89
C PRO A 119 -6.78 12.61 6.62
N LEU A 120 -7.88 12.33 7.34
CA LEU A 120 -9.02 13.25 7.38
C LEU A 120 -8.65 14.58 8.03
N GLU A 121 -7.87 14.51 9.10
CA GLU A 121 -7.43 15.67 9.87
C GLU A 121 -5.91 15.83 9.76
N TRP A 122 -5.47 16.96 9.21
CA TRP A 122 -4.05 17.32 9.08
C TRP A 122 -3.49 17.91 10.38
N LYS A 123 -3.63 17.17 11.47
CA LYS A 123 -3.17 17.58 12.81
C LYS A 123 -1.94 16.82 13.29
N PHE A 124 -1.43 15.91 12.48
CA PHE A 124 -0.19 15.21 12.80
C PHE A 124 0.99 16.05 12.31
N PRO A 125 1.97 16.38 13.16
CA PRO A 125 3.14 17.16 12.74
C PRO A 125 3.97 16.44 11.64
N ARG A 126 3.76 15.14 11.46
CA ARG A 126 4.26 14.33 10.33
C ARG A 126 3.05 14.01 9.48
N THR A 127 2.85 14.80 8.44
CA THR A 127 1.51 15.06 7.89
C THR A 127 0.98 13.98 6.98
N GLY A 128 1.85 13.33 6.21
CA GLY A 128 1.50 12.15 5.45
C GLY A 128 1.68 10.91 6.32
N ILE A 129 0.68 10.02 6.31
CA ILE A 129 0.83 8.70 6.91
C ILE A 129 1.70 7.89 5.96
N LYS A 130 2.81 7.35 6.47
CA LYS A 130 3.76 6.53 5.71
C LYS A 130 4.07 5.28 6.52
N MET A 131 3.81 4.12 5.96
CA MET A 131 4.05 2.83 6.60
C MET A 131 4.68 1.87 5.59
N LYS A 132 5.45 0.90 6.10
CA LYS A 132 6.01 -0.19 5.31
C LYS A 132 5.93 -1.47 6.12
N VAL A 133 5.47 -2.53 5.48
CA VAL A 133 5.65 -3.92 5.95
C VAL A 133 6.58 -4.58 4.95
N ASP A 134 7.63 -5.22 5.44
CA ASP A 134 8.60 -5.96 4.65
C ASP A 134 8.71 -7.41 5.16
N ASN A 135 9.68 -8.15 4.63
CA ASN A 135 9.94 -9.54 5.01
C ASN A 135 8.74 -10.48 4.70
N LEU A 136 8.08 -10.28 3.56
CA LEU A 136 6.91 -11.07 3.12
C LEU A 136 7.35 -12.29 2.29
N TRP A 137 7.22 -13.50 2.82
CA TRP A 137 7.86 -14.71 2.25
C TRP A 137 7.04 -15.54 1.26
N GLY A 138 5.78 -15.19 0.99
CA GLY A 138 4.98 -15.91 0.00
C GLY A 138 5.46 -15.61 -1.41
N GLU A 139 5.82 -16.64 -2.17
CA GLU A 139 6.36 -16.59 -3.53
C GLU A 139 5.38 -17.24 -4.52
N HIS A 140 5.13 -16.61 -5.66
CA HIS A 140 4.55 -17.32 -6.80
C HIS A 140 5.70 -17.93 -7.61
N LEU A 141 5.55 -19.19 -8.01
CA LEU A 141 6.64 -19.92 -8.62
C LEU A 141 6.81 -19.50 -10.07
N ARG A 142 8.04 -19.13 -10.44
CA ARG A 142 8.39 -18.84 -11.84
C ARG A 142 8.09 -20.03 -12.73
N TRP A 143 7.46 -19.79 -13.87
CA TRP A 143 7.02 -20.83 -14.80
C TRP A 143 8.16 -21.76 -15.23
N GLU A 144 9.36 -21.22 -15.47
CA GLU A 144 10.52 -22.02 -15.88
C GLU A 144 10.98 -23.00 -14.79
N LEU A 145 10.79 -22.64 -13.51
CA LEU A 145 11.08 -23.52 -12.38
C LEU A 145 10.01 -24.61 -12.23
N ILE A 146 8.75 -24.26 -12.50
CA ILE A 146 7.65 -25.24 -12.54
C ILE A 146 7.90 -26.28 -13.64
N GLU A 147 8.28 -25.85 -14.84
CA GLU A 147 8.64 -26.75 -15.95
C GLU A 147 9.83 -27.66 -15.60
N ALA A 148 10.75 -27.18 -14.77
CA ALA A 148 11.87 -27.97 -14.24
C ALA A 148 11.50 -28.90 -13.06
N GLY A 149 10.23 -28.93 -12.65
CA GLY A 149 9.70 -29.83 -11.63
C GLY A 149 9.52 -29.22 -10.23
N LEU A 150 9.66 -27.91 -10.07
CA LEU A 150 9.28 -27.22 -8.83
C LEU A 150 7.76 -27.24 -8.68
N THR A 151 7.28 -27.41 -7.45
CA THR A 151 5.83 -27.45 -7.15
C THR A 151 5.53 -26.56 -5.96
N GLU A 152 4.24 -26.33 -5.67
CA GLU A 152 3.79 -25.54 -4.52
C GLU A 152 4.16 -26.17 -3.16
N GLY A 153 4.75 -27.38 -3.15
CA GLY A 153 5.41 -27.95 -1.98
C GLY A 153 6.75 -27.28 -1.62
N TRP A 154 7.23 -26.36 -2.45
CA TRP A 154 8.44 -25.58 -2.17
C TRP A 154 8.24 -24.63 -0.98
N ARG A 155 9.25 -24.50 -0.13
CA ARG A 155 9.15 -23.87 1.19
C ARG A 155 8.71 -22.40 1.19
N THR A 156 8.92 -21.68 0.09
CA THR A 156 8.52 -20.27 -0.06
C THR A 156 7.27 -20.09 -0.93
N ALA A 157 6.78 -21.15 -1.60
CA ALA A 157 5.58 -21.05 -2.42
C ALA A 157 4.36 -20.70 -1.56
N GLY A 158 3.63 -19.64 -1.94
CA GLY A 158 2.38 -19.28 -1.28
C GLY A 158 2.10 -17.77 -1.23
N LEU A 159 1.11 -17.41 -0.42
CA LEU A 159 0.71 -16.02 -0.20
C LEU A 159 1.29 -15.46 1.10
N SER A 160 1.40 -14.15 1.15
CA SER A 160 1.76 -13.37 2.33
C SER A 160 0.79 -12.19 2.47
N SER A 161 0.77 -11.56 3.65
CA SER A 161 -0.14 -10.46 3.95
C SER A 161 0.58 -9.33 4.68
N ALA A 162 0.32 -8.09 4.26
CA ALA A 162 0.72 -6.87 4.93
C ALA A 162 -0.51 -6.16 5.51
N HIS A 163 -0.55 -6.04 6.84
CA HIS A 163 -1.65 -5.38 7.55
C HIS A 163 -1.21 -4.02 8.11
N PHE A 164 -2.02 -3.00 7.86
CA PHE A 164 -1.81 -1.62 8.31
C PHE A 164 -3.01 -1.12 9.12
N SER A 165 -2.75 -0.63 10.33
CA SER A 165 -3.75 0.10 11.15
C SER A 165 -3.51 1.60 11.01
N LEU A 166 -4.52 2.34 10.53
CA LEU A 166 -4.38 3.74 10.14
C LEU A 166 -5.22 4.66 11.05
N PRO A 167 -4.77 5.90 11.30
CA PRO A 167 -5.72 6.93 11.70
C PRO A 167 -6.73 7.17 10.55
N PRO A 168 -7.90 7.74 10.85
CA PRO A 168 -8.95 7.98 9.86
C PRO A 168 -8.42 8.73 8.63
N SER A 169 -8.52 8.10 7.47
CA SER A 169 -7.94 8.55 6.20
C SER A 169 -8.99 8.56 5.10
N LYS A 170 -8.88 9.48 4.15
CA LYS A 170 -9.80 9.59 3.00
C LYS A 170 -9.31 8.87 1.75
N LYS A 171 -7.99 8.69 1.63
CA LYS A 171 -7.35 8.18 0.42
C LYS A 171 -6.08 7.43 0.80
N VAL A 172 -5.82 6.34 0.09
CA VAL A 172 -4.65 5.48 0.27
C VAL A 172 -3.98 5.24 -1.07
N THR A 173 -2.66 5.26 -1.09
CA THR A 173 -1.83 4.76 -2.19
C THR A 173 -0.94 3.65 -1.65
N ILE A 174 -0.99 2.48 -2.27
CA ILE A 174 -0.07 1.38 -2.02
C ILE A 174 0.95 1.28 -3.15
N MET A 175 2.17 0.89 -2.79
CA MET A 175 3.22 0.52 -3.72
C MET A 175 3.85 -0.76 -3.20
N THR A 176 4.23 -1.67 -4.08
CA THR A 176 4.70 -3.00 -3.69
C THR A 176 5.99 -3.33 -4.41
N GLY A 177 6.69 -4.36 -3.96
CA GLY A 177 7.91 -4.83 -4.60
C GLY A 177 8.53 -5.98 -3.81
N SER A 178 9.66 -6.49 -4.26
CA SER A 178 10.34 -7.61 -3.61
C SER A 178 11.86 -7.48 -3.64
N GLN A 179 12.59 -8.54 -3.32
CA GLN A 179 14.05 -8.54 -3.43
C GLN A 179 14.50 -8.46 -4.88
N HIS A 180 15.68 -7.88 -5.09
CA HIS A 180 16.33 -7.73 -6.40
C HIS A 180 17.40 -8.81 -6.62
N ASP A 181 17.15 -10.04 -6.17
CA ASP A 181 18.07 -11.14 -6.45
C ASP A 181 17.96 -11.50 -7.94
N MET A 182 19.11 -11.50 -8.62
CA MET A 182 19.19 -11.62 -10.08
C MET A 182 19.63 -13.02 -10.49
N ALA A 183 18.97 -13.61 -11.47
CA ALA A 183 19.44 -14.81 -12.16
C ALA A 183 20.04 -14.49 -13.55
N ASP A 184 20.67 -15.48 -14.18
CA ASP A 184 21.26 -15.35 -15.52
C ASP A 184 20.26 -14.82 -16.57
N LEU A 185 18.99 -15.24 -16.49
CA LEU A 185 17.95 -14.80 -17.42
C LEU A 185 17.63 -13.31 -17.25
N ASP A 186 17.68 -12.82 -16.01
CA ASP A 186 17.41 -11.43 -15.66
C ASP A 186 18.53 -10.53 -16.19
N ILE A 187 19.79 -10.98 -16.10
CA ILE A 187 20.94 -10.32 -16.73
C ILE A 187 20.81 -10.32 -18.26
N LYS A 188 20.47 -11.47 -18.88
CA LYS A 188 20.33 -11.59 -20.34
C LYS A 188 19.24 -10.68 -20.89
N ASN A 189 18.12 -10.57 -20.16
CA ASN A 189 16.96 -9.79 -20.57
C ASN A 189 17.01 -8.34 -20.07
N MET A 190 18.04 -7.95 -19.32
CA MET A 190 18.16 -6.65 -18.67
C MET A 190 16.90 -6.27 -17.87
N ARG A 191 16.33 -7.25 -17.16
CA ARG A 191 15.15 -7.09 -16.30
C ARG A 191 15.49 -7.47 -14.86
N HIS A 192 14.74 -6.98 -13.89
CA HIS A 192 14.73 -7.56 -12.54
C HIS A 192 13.29 -7.85 -12.14
N ASP A 193 13.03 -9.07 -11.72
CA ASP A 193 11.67 -9.52 -11.39
C ASP A 193 11.39 -9.26 -9.90
N ALA A 194 11.48 -7.99 -9.50
CA ALA A 194 11.40 -7.59 -8.10
C ALA A 194 9.99 -7.11 -7.73
N HIS A 195 8.95 -7.81 -8.21
CA HIS A 195 7.56 -7.41 -8.03
C HIS A 195 6.89 -8.16 -6.89
N TYR A 196 5.83 -7.56 -6.37
CA TYR A 196 4.91 -8.22 -5.46
C TYR A 196 3.52 -8.15 -6.05
N CYS A 197 3.09 -9.32 -6.54
CA CYS A 197 1.84 -9.52 -7.22
C CYS A 197 0.68 -9.45 -6.22
N THR A 198 -0.08 -8.35 -6.31
CA THR A 198 -1.16 -8.05 -5.38
C THR A 198 -2.45 -8.72 -5.86
N ARG A 199 -3.02 -9.62 -5.04
CA ARG A 199 -4.24 -10.36 -5.35
C ARG A 199 -5.48 -9.76 -4.71
N ILE A 200 -5.40 -9.46 -3.42
CA ILE A 200 -6.52 -8.97 -2.61
C ILE A 200 -6.09 -7.72 -1.86
N ILE A 201 -6.98 -6.73 -1.81
CA ILE A 201 -6.87 -5.58 -0.91
C ILE A 201 -8.13 -5.57 -0.05
N ARG A 202 -7.97 -5.65 1.27
CA ARG A 202 -9.06 -5.40 2.21
C ARG A 202 -8.94 -4.00 2.78
N VAL A 203 -10.07 -3.30 2.83
CA VAL A 203 -10.17 -1.94 3.34
C VAL A 203 -11.13 -1.94 4.52
N THR A 204 -10.60 -1.61 5.69
CA THR A 204 -11.40 -1.43 6.91
C THR A 204 -11.79 0.03 7.02
N VAL A 205 -13.09 0.30 7.00
CA VAL A 205 -13.64 1.64 7.22
C VAL A 205 -14.34 1.72 8.58
N ARG A 206 -14.33 2.89 9.21
CA ARG A 206 -15.09 3.15 10.44
C ARG A 206 -16.44 3.78 10.14
N LYS A 207 -17.48 3.39 10.90
CA LYS A 207 -18.80 4.03 10.92
C LYS A 207 -19.22 4.40 12.33
N PRO A 208 -20.09 5.42 12.49
CA PRO A 208 -20.72 5.70 13.78
C PRO A 208 -21.41 4.45 14.35
N LEU A 209 -21.39 4.29 15.67
CA LEU A 209 -22.28 3.35 16.33
C LEU A 209 -23.73 3.78 16.06
N LYS A 210 -24.59 2.82 15.73
CA LYS A 210 -26.02 3.07 15.53
C LYS A 210 -26.73 3.31 16.86
#